data_AF-A0A6P3ULX5-F1
#
_entry.id   AF-A0A6P3ULX5-F1
#
_cell.length_a   1.000
_cell.length_b   1.000
_cell.length_c   1.000
_cell.angle_alpha   90.00
_cell.angle_beta   90.00
_cell.angle_gamma   90.00
#
_symmetry.space_group_name_H-M   'P 1'
#
loop_
_entity.id
_entity.type
_entity.pdbx_description
1 polymer ?
#
loop_
_entity_poly.entity_id
_entity_poly.type
_entity_poly.pdbx_seq_one_letter_code
_entity_poly.pdbx_strand_id
1 'polypeptide(L)'
;MSTIRLLHCDGKDTNNKSASTFISTDRMAYEVFLGGSCNPTTWRSEIAIPTLQRLGITYYNPQVSQWGPELIAQEYEAKQTAKVLLFVIDNQTRNSAGIIEAAQLAATRRESLILVIYPYRQGQTILGETVSLQEYCDLMNGLLVLQYLMERQRIPIFESVSVALNCTSKMLREEINVEDLHADDGIRPIKISFGQNGMDLVMLREIFKSMDMNDNGAVNLEEAWIALQSSVKCNVPSMSELLSVVNKSEAYRTLIDDGFPAKRDPTELRINFEQFCALATESAWRTKSNGVSCESEIPSVWSILCRKASKFLRRAIVQPFNRFLDWTNFFVPESEKRDLYVGVIGKDQFWLETTAIPSIESIGLSFYRSSLNEYNVKVLPQELQRMKNSRLILLIVPQHSRGVTIMALAAHLIGLRAKLVLCVQALPEDCVVSGEKLTEQAIKDYNRGRMYLSDYATREGVPVFQNIADALQHAIQLVQHLC
;
A
#
# COMPACT_ATOMS: atom_id res chain seq x y z
N MET A 1 23.36 -26.90 34.70
CA MET A 1 22.58 -25.77 35.25
C MET A 1 23.48 -24.55 35.30
N SER A 2 23.30 -23.59 34.40
CA SER A 2 23.93 -22.27 34.52
C SER A 2 23.13 -21.24 33.71
N THR A 3 22.30 -20.50 34.44
CA THR A 3 21.84 -19.12 34.23
C THR A 3 21.51 -18.65 32.81
N ILE A 4 20.23 -18.80 32.44
CA ILE A 4 19.55 -18.00 31.41
C ILE A 4 19.56 -16.54 31.90
N ARG A 5 20.29 -15.66 31.20
CA ARG A 5 20.14 -14.20 31.38
C ARG A 5 18.76 -13.81 30.85
N LEU A 6 17.83 -13.52 31.77
CA LEU A 6 16.59 -12.83 31.46
C LEU A 6 16.92 -11.39 31.04
N LEU A 7 16.99 -11.15 29.74
CA LEU A 7 16.96 -9.81 29.16
C LEU A 7 15.49 -9.40 29.03
N HIS A 8 14.94 -8.87 30.13
CA HIS A 8 13.60 -8.32 30.19
C HIS A 8 13.72 -6.81 30.33
N CYS A 9 13.23 -6.05 29.36
CA CYS A 9 13.05 -4.61 29.49
C CYS A 9 11.73 -4.23 28.80
N ASP A 10 10.63 -4.31 29.54
CA ASP A 10 9.50 -3.42 29.28
C ASP A 10 10.03 -1.99 29.48
N GLY A 11 9.74 -1.07 28.55
CA GLY A 11 10.22 0.32 28.58
C GLY A 11 9.69 1.18 29.74
N LYS A 12 9.47 0.60 30.93
CA LYS A 12 8.90 1.24 32.12
C LYS A 12 9.90 1.50 33.25
N ASP A 13 11.12 0.97 33.20
CA ASP A 13 12.08 1.12 34.29
C ASP A 13 13.01 2.33 34.11
N THR A 14 12.44 3.53 34.22
CA THR A 14 13.21 4.74 34.56
C THR A 14 12.85 5.20 35.96
N ASN A 15 13.38 4.52 36.97
CA ASN A 15 13.80 5.11 38.27
C ASN A 15 14.24 4.00 39.24
N ASN A 16 15.54 3.73 39.29
CA ASN A 16 16.29 3.65 40.55
C ASN A 16 17.79 3.50 40.28
N LYS A 17 18.57 4.47 40.73
CA LYS A 17 20.03 4.45 40.73
C LYS A 17 20.53 3.58 41.88
N SER A 18 21.36 2.58 41.59
CA SER A 18 22.72 2.43 42.15
C SER A 18 23.28 1.02 41.94
N ALA A 19 24.14 0.84 40.94
CA ALA A 19 25.28 -0.09 40.99
C ALA A 19 26.15 0.16 39.76
N SER A 20 27.32 0.76 39.98
CA SER A 20 28.35 0.99 38.98
C SER A 20 28.95 -0.34 38.53
N THR A 21 28.75 -0.70 37.27
CA THR A 21 29.61 -1.62 36.54
C THR A 21 29.68 -1.10 35.12
N PHE A 22 30.89 -1.02 34.56
CA PHE A 22 31.15 -0.60 33.18
C PHE A 22 30.35 -1.49 32.21
N ILE A 23 29.15 -1.05 31.85
CA ILE A 23 28.36 -1.61 30.77
C ILE A 23 28.77 -0.82 29.53
N SER A 24 29.49 -1.48 28.63
CA SER A 24 29.60 -1.04 27.24
C SER A 24 28.22 -0.61 26.76
N THR A 25 28.11 0.61 26.21
CA THR A 25 26.90 1.14 25.59
C THR A 25 26.57 0.35 24.31
N ASP A 26 26.25 -0.93 24.47
CA ASP A 26 25.59 -1.72 23.46
C ASP A 26 24.14 -1.23 23.49
N ARG A 27 23.81 -0.28 22.61
CA ARG A 27 22.43 0.14 22.39
C ARG A 27 21.63 -1.14 22.18
N MET A 28 20.70 -1.44 23.09
CA MET A 28 19.89 -2.66 23.06
C MET A 28 19.13 -2.70 21.72
N ALA A 29 19.68 -3.41 20.74
CA ALA A 29 19.06 -3.57 19.44
C ALA A 29 17.93 -4.59 19.59
N TYR A 30 16.70 -4.11 19.68
CA TYR A 30 15.52 -4.97 19.70
C TYR A 30 15.39 -5.71 18.37
N GLU A 31 15.09 -7.00 18.40
CA GLU A 31 14.89 -7.75 17.15
C GLU A 31 13.54 -7.45 16.50
N VAL A 32 12.49 -7.26 17.30
CA VAL A 32 11.12 -7.02 16.82
C VAL A 32 10.57 -5.70 17.36
N PHE A 33 10.07 -4.83 16.47
CA PHE A 33 9.26 -3.67 16.86
C PHE A 33 7.77 -4.03 16.81
N LEU A 34 7.02 -3.77 17.89
CA LEU A 34 5.59 -4.08 18.00
C LEU A 34 4.72 -2.85 17.69
N GLY A 35 4.57 -2.51 16.41
CA GLY A 35 3.82 -1.34 15.94
C GLY A 35 2.31 -1.56 15.76
N GLY A 36 1.57 -0.46 15.56
CA GLY A 36 0.13 -0.50 15.27
C GLY A 36 -0.77 -0.25 16.49
N SER A 37 -2.02 -0.72 16.43
CA SER A 37 -3.10 -0.38 17.35
C SER A 37 -2.70 -0.54 18.81
N CYS A 38 -2.97 0.49 19.62
CA CYS A 38 -2.64 0.54 21.04
C CYS A 38 -3.88 0.20 21.89
N ASN A 39 -4.36 1.12 22.72
CA ASN A 39 -5.54 0.89 23.56
C ASN A 39 -6.82 0.95 22.70
N PRO A 40 -7.82 0.06 22.91
CA PRO A 40 -7.94 -0.89 24.02
C PRO A 40 -7.42 -2.32 23.71
N THR A 41 -6.64 -2.49 22.65
CA THR A 41 -6.24 -3.82 22.18
C THR A 41 -5.27 -4.52 23.13
N THR A 42 -5.34 -5.85 23.18
CA THR A 42 -4.56 -6.70 24.10
C THR A 42 -3.55 -7.61 23.39
N TRP A 43 -3.48 -7.56 22.05
CA TRP A 43 -2.66 -8.48 21.26
C TRP A 43 -1.17 -8.47 21.65
N ARG A 44 -0.65 -7.33 22.14
CA ARG A 44 0.71 -7.26 22.68
C ARG A 44 0.86 -8.08 23.95
N SER A 45 0.08 -7.78 24.98
CA SER A 45 0.20 -8.41 26.31
C SER A 45 -0.26 -9.87 26.35
N GLU A 46 -1.27 -10.23 25.56
CA GLU A 46 -1.87 -11.58 25.60
C GLU A 46 -1.23 -12.55 24.62
N ILE A 47 -0.71 -12.07 23.48
CA ILE A 47 -0.23 -12.94 22.39
C ILE A 47 1.24 -12.69 22.06
N ALA A 48 1.60 -11.48 21.62
CA ALA A 48 2.92 -11.22 21.06
C ALA A 48 4.04 -11.30 22.09
N ILE A 49 3.92 -10.57 23.20
CA ILE A 49 4.94 -10.50 24.23
C ILE A 49 5.20 -11.89 24.85
N PRO A 50 4.18 -12.65 25.32
CA PRO A 50 4.41 -13.99 25.85
C PRO A 50 5.05 -14.96 24.84
N THR A 51 4.69 -14.84 23.55
CA THR A 51 5.25 -15.69 22.49
C THR A 51 6.71 -15.37 22.21
N LEU A 52 7.06 -14.08 22.07
CA LEU A 52 8.43 -13.65 21.82
C LEU A 52 9.35 -14.00 22.99
N GLN A 53 8.89 -13.80 24.23
CA GLN A 53 9.62 -14.20 25.43
C GLN A 53 9.89 -15.71 25.47
N ARG A 54 8.88 -16.54 25.15
CA ARG A 54 9.02 -18.01 25.09
C ARG A 54 10.04 -18.44 24.03
N LEU A 55 10.14 -17.70 22.94
CA LEU A 55 11.06 -17.98 21.83
C LEU A 55 12.45 -17.36 22.01
N GLY A 56 12.67 -16.59 23.08
CA GLY A 56 13.93 -15.90 23.36
C GLY A 56 14.21 -14.72 22.43
N ILE A 57 13.17 -14.13 21.83
CA ILE A 57 13.28 -13.02 20.87
C ILE A 57 13.09 -11.69 21.60
N THR A 58 14.01 -10.75 21.40
CA THR A 58 13.92 -9.41 22.01
C THR A 58 12.94 -8.50 21.25
N TYR A 59 12.26 -7.60 21.95
CA TYR A 59 11.22 -6.76 21.35
C TYR A 59 11.13 -5.36 21.97
N TYR A 60 10.67 -4.39 21.18
CA TYR A 60 10.28 -3.05 21.64
C TYR A 60 8.76 -2.91 21.63
N ASN A 61 8.19 -2.52 22.76
CA ASN A 61 6.77 -2.22 22.90
C ASN A 61 6.53 -0.69 23.01
N PRO A 62 5.99 -0.04 21.97
CA PRO A 62 5.71 1.40 21.99
C PRO A 62 4.44 1.77 22.78
N GLN A 63 3.64 0.81 23.25
CA GLN A 63 2.36 1.08 23.88
C GLN A 63 2.53 1.71 25.27
N VAL A 64 2.11 2.97 25.37
CA VAL A 64 2.07 3.76 26.61
C VAL A 64 0.63 4.06 27.04
N SER A 65 0.43 4.42 28.31
CA SER A 65 -0.88 4.82 28.84
C SER A 65 -1.32 6.20 28.35
N GLN A 66 -0.38 7.14 28.24
CA GLN A 66 -0.59 8.48 27.70
C GLN A 66 0.42 8.71 26.58
N TRP A 67 -0.08 9.03 25.40
CA TRP A 67 0.76 9.33 24.25
C TRP A 67 1.00 10.84 24.13
N GLY A 68 2.24 11.22 23.80
CA GLY A 68 2.63 12.58 23.45
C GLY A 68 3.55 12.61 22.22
N PRO A 69 3.67 13.77 21.54
CA PRO A 69 4.50 13.93 20.33
C PRO A 69 5.98 13.53 20.52
N GLU A 70 6.51 13.69 21.73
CA GLU A 70 7.89 13.35 22.10
C GLU A 70 8.22 11.86 21.92
N LEU A 71 7.21 10.99 21.97
CA LEU A 71 7.39 9.54 21.80
C LEU A 71 7.63 9.15 20.34
N ILE A 72 7.22 9.99 19.38
CA ILE A 72 7.40 9.71 17.94
C ILE A 72 8.90 9.54 17.62
N ALA A 73 9.76 10.38 18.21
CA ALA A 73 11.20 10.30 17.98
C ALA A 73 11.82 9.01 18.55
N GLN A 74 11.38 8.58 19.74
CA GLN A 74 11.85 7.34 20.36
C GLN A 74 11.40 6.10 19.57
N GLU A 75 10.13 6.08 19.13
CA GLU A 75 9.59 5.04 18.26
C GLU A 75 10.35 5.00 16.92
N TYR A 76 10.69 6.15 16.35
CA TYR A 76 11.48 6.23 15.12
C TYR A 76 12.84 5.54 15.27
N GLU A 77 13.59 5.83 16.33
CA GLU A 77 14.88 5.18 16.58
C GLU A 77 14.75 3.66 16.74
N ALA A 78 13.78 3.21 17.52
CA ALA A 78 13.53 1.77 17.72
C ALA A 78 13.17 1.06 16.40
N LYS A 79 12.38 1.69 15.52
CA LYS A 79 12.06 1.18 14.18
C LYS A 79 13.31 1.07 13.29
N GLN A 80 14.25 2.02 13.39
CA GLN A 80 15.49 1.96 12.59
C GLN A 80 16.37 0.77 12.96
N THR A 81 16.42 0.41 14.25
CA THR A 81 17.28 -0.68 14.73
C THR A 81 16.64 -2.07 14.65
N ALA A 82 15.31 -2.15 14.60
CA ALA A 82 14.61 -3.43 14.60
C ALA A 82 14.83 -4.23 13.32
N LYS A 83 15.04 -5.55 13.46
CA LYS A 83 15.19 -6.48 12.32
C LYS A 83 13.86 -6.77 11.66
N VAL A 84 12.80 -6.93 12.45
CA VAL A 84 11.42 -7.15 12.00
C VAL A 84 10.50 -6.07 12.57
N LEU A 85 9.64 -5.53 11.73
CA LEU A 85 8.61 -4.57 12.10
C LEU A 85 7.25 -5.29 12.04
N LEU A 86 6.73 -5.72 13.19
CA LEU A 86 5.41 -6.34 13.28
C LEU A 86 4.36 -5.26 13.57
N PHE A 87 3.50 -4.98 12.60
CA PHE A 87 2.40 -4.03 12.73
C PHE A 87 1.05 -4.74 12.78
N VAL A 88 0.22 -4.38 13.75
CA VAL A 88 -1.15 -4.89 13.88
C VAL A 88 -2.14 -3.75 13.75
N ILE A 89 -3.05 -3.85 12.80
CA ILE A 89 -4.13 -2.89 12.51
C ILE A 89 -5.44 -3.54 12.96
N ASP A 90 -5.83 -3.26 14.19
CA ASP A 90 -6.96 -3.84 14.91
C ASP A 90 -8.21 -2.96 14.84
N ASN A 91 -9.36 -3.57 14.55
CA ASN A 91 -10.61 -2.85 14.39
C ASN A 91 -11.15 -2.19 15.66
N GLN A 92 -10.57 -2.41 16.84
CA GLN A 92 -10.98 -1.73 18.08
C GLN A 92 -10.44 -0.29 18.18
N THR A 93 -9.67 0.18 17.19
CA THR A 93 -9.17 1.56 17.12
C THR A 93 -9.42 2.16 15.73
N ARG A 94 -9.36 3.48 15.59
CA ARG A 94 -9.47 4.15 14.27
C ARG A 94 -8.25 3.99 13.38
N ASN A 95 -7.14 3.48 13.91
CA ASN A 95 -5.90 3.16 13.18
C ASN A 95 -5.27 4.27 12.32
N SER A 96 -5.68 5.54 12.45
CA SER A 96 -5.18 6.62 11.61
C SER A 96 -3.65 6.68 11.57
N ALA A 97 -3.00 6.73 12.75
CA ALA A 97 -1.55 6.70 12.86
C ALA A 97 -0.94 5.38 12.36
N GLY A 98 -1.47 4.23 12.79
CA GLY A 98 -0.95 2.92 12.40
C GLY A 98 -0.98 2.67 10.88
N ILE A 99 -2.03 3.13 10.19
CA ILE A 99 -2.14 3.07 8.73
C ILE A 99 -1.07 3.93 8.06
N ILE A 100 -0.86 5.16 8.54
CA ILE A 100 0.13 6.10 8.00
C ILE A 100 1.55 5.55 8.17
N GLU A 101 1.86 5.04 9.36
CA GLU A 101 3.15 4.40 9.64
C GLU A 101 3.38 3.16 8.77
N ALA A 102 2.41 2.24 8.72
CA ALA A 102 2.53 1.04 7.90
C ALA A 102 2.69 1.38 6.40
N ALA A 103 1.98 2.40 5.91
CA ALA A 103 2.12 2.86 4.52
C ALA A 103 3.52 3.43 4.24
N GLN A 104 4.09 4.23 5.15
CA GLN A 104 5.46 4.74 5.01
C GLN A 104 6.50 3.61 5.06
N LEU A 105 6.33 2.66 6.00
CA LEU A 105 7.23 1.53 6.16
C LEU A 105 7.15 0.55 4.99
N ALA A 106 6.00 0.44 4.31
CA ALA A 106 5.90 -0.35 3.11
C ALA A 106 6.75 0.20 1.95
N ALA A 107 7.05 1.50 1.94
CA ALA A 107 7.95 2.09 0.96
C ALA A 107 9.43 1.94 1.37
N THR A 108 9.74 2.05 2.66
CA THR A 108 11.14 2.15 3.15
C THR A 108 11.72 0.86 3.73
N ARG A 109 10.87 -0.03 4.24
CA ARG A 109 11.22 -1.19 5.07
C ARG A 109 10.47 -2.47 4.69
N ARG A 110 10.03 -2.59 3.43
CA ARG A 110 9.21 -3.70 2.91
C ARG A 110 9.78 -5.10 3.15
N GLU A 111 11.11 -5.25 3.17
CA GLU A 111 11.77 -6.55 3.38
C GLU A 111 11.69 -7.04 4.84
N SER A 112 11.33 -6.14 5.76
CA SER A 112 11.25 -6.38 7.21
C SER A 112 9.86 -6.13 7.81
N LEU A 113 8.88 -5.68 7.02
CA LEU A 113 7.54 -5.32 7.49
C LEU A 113 6.60 -6.52 7.43
N ILE A 114 6.02 -6.87 8.57
CA ILE A 114 4.94 -7.85 8.72
C ILE A 114 3.69 -7.12 9.15
N LEU A 115 2.57 -7.33 8.45
CA LEU A 115 1.31 -6.65 8.71
C LEU A 115 0.19 -7.65 9.05
N VAL A 116 -0.53 -7.39 10.13
CA VAL A 116 -1.79 -8.06 10.48
C VAL A 116 -2.91 -7.02 10.38
N ILE A 117 -4.00 -7.35 9.70
CA ILE A 117 -5.18 -6.46 9.59
C ILE A 117 -6.43 -7.20 10.05
N TYR A 118 -7.11 -6.63 11.05
CA TYR A 118 -8.46 -7.00 11.45
C TYR A 118 -9.44 -5.97 10.87
N PRO A 119 -10.32 -6.35 9.93
CA PRO A 119 -11.23 -5.40 9.28
C PRO A 119 -12.35 -4.93 10.22
N TYR A 120 -12.83 -3.71 9.99
CA TYR A 120 -13.97 -3.15 10.71
C TYR A 120 -15.27 -3.91 10.42
N ARG A 121 -16.22 -3.84 11.35
CA ARG A 121 -17.59 -4.33 11.21
C ARG A 121 -18.55 -3.16 11.26
N GLN A 122 -19.58 -3.17 10.42
CA GLN A 122 -20.61 -2.13 10.46
C GLN A 122 -21.33 -2.14 11.81
N GLY A 123 -21.58 -0.94 12.37
CA GLY A 123 -22.27 -0.78 13.66
C GLY A 123 -21.43 -1.10 14.89
N GLN A 124 -20.12 -1.33 14.74
CA GLN A 124 -19.23 -1.53 15.89
C GLN A 124 -19.03 -0.25 16.71
N THR A 125 -18.47 -0.39 17.90
CA THR A 125 -18.00 0.72 18.74
C THR A 125 -16.48 0.76 18.79
N ILE A 126 -15.92 1.96 18.89
CA ILE A 126 -14.49 2.20 19.14
C ILE A 126 -14.41 3.05 20.40
N LEU A 127 -13.77 2.54 21.46
CA LEU A 127 -13.67 3.22 22.76
C LEU A 127 -15.03 3.70 23.31
N GLY A 128 -16.10 2.92 23.10
CA GLY A 128 -17.46 3.24 23.51
C GLY A 128 -18.22 4.18 22.58
N GLU A 129 -17.59 4.68 21.51
CA GLU A 129 -18.22 5.54 20.51
C GLU A 129 -18.77 4.71 19.37
N THR A 130 -20.05 4.89 19.04
CA THR A 130 -20.66 4.23 17.88
C THR A 130 -20.05 4.77 16.59
N VAL A 131 -19.46 3.87 15.80
CA VAL A 131 -18.93 4.22 14.48
C VAL A 131 -20.10 4.37 13.51
N SER A 132 -20.24 5.54 12.91
CA SER A 132 -21.28 5.79 11.91
C SER A 132 -21.04 5.01 10.62
N LEU A 133 -22.05 4.94 9.75
CA LEU A 133 -21.87 4.31 8.43
C LEU A 133 -20.80 5.03 7.60
N GLN A 134 -20.80 6.37 7.61
CA GLN A 134 -19.83 7.15 6.85
C GLN A 134 -18.41 6.98 7.41
N GLU A 135 -18.25 7.03 8.73
CA GLU A 135 -16.95 6.78 9.37
C GLU A 135 -16.45 5.36 9.09
N TYR A 136 -17.32 4.35 9.14
CA TYR A 136 -16.99 2.99 8.74
C TYR A 136 -16.48 2.93 7.30
N CYS A 137 -17.14 3.60 6.36
CA CYS A 137 -16.70 3.67 4.96
C CYS A 137 -15.32 4.33 4.85
N ASP A 138 -15.08 5.45 5.54
CA ASP A 138 -13.80 6.17 5.52
C ASP A 138 -12.65 5.30 6.08
N LEU A 139 -12.90 4.63 7.21
CA LEU A 139 -11.95 3.72 7.87
C LEU A 139 -11.65 2.48 7.01
N MET A 140 -12.69 1.85 6.44
CA MET A 140 -12.52 0.71 5.54
C MET A 140 -11.77 1.10 4.27
N ASN A 141 -12.04 2.28 3.71
CA ASN A 141 -11.32 2.78 2.55
C ASN A 141 -9.82 2.99 2.85
N GLY A 142 -9.49 3.53 4.04
CA GLY A 142 -8.11 3.62 4.52
C GLY A 142 -7.41 2.25 4.59
N LEU A 143 -8.10 1.23 5.13
CA LEU A 143 -7.58 -0.14 5.16
C LEU A 143 -7.39 -0.73 3.76
N LEU A 144 -8.31 -0.48 2.83
CA LEU A 144 -8.22 -0.98 1.45
C LEU A 144 -7.05 -0.35 0.71
N VAL A 145 -6.82 0.96 0.89
CA VAL A 145 -5.65 1.61 0.31
C VAL A 145 -4.36 1.11 0.93
N LEU A 146 -4.30 0.90 2.25
CA LEU A 146 -3.13 0.28 2.88
C LEU A 146 -2.85 -1.12 2.29
N GLN A 147 -3.88 -1.96 2.15
CA GLN A 147 -3.77 -3.28 1.53
C GLN A 147 -3.26 -3.19 0.09
N TYR A 148 -3.79 -2.26 -0.70
CA TYR A 148 -3.31 -2.01 -2.07
C TYR A 148 -1.82 -1.66 -2.08
N LEU A 149 -1.37 -0.78 -1.19
CA LEU A 149 0.05 -0.39 -1.10
C LEU A 149 0.94 -1.58 -0.68
N MET A 150 0.50 -2.41 0.28
CA MET A 150 1.20 -3.64 0.65
C MET A 150 1.33 -4.59 -0.54
N GLU A 151 0.23 -4.83 -1.25
CA GLU A 151 0.18 -5.74 -2.40
C GLU A 151 1.17 -5.30 -3.48
N ARG A 152 1.16 -4.01 -3.82
CA ARG A 152 2.06 -3.44 -4.82
C ARG A 152 3.53 -3.55 -4.42
N GLN A 153 3.83 -3.54 -3.12
CA GLN A 153 5.16 -3.77 -2.58
C GLN A 153 5.48 -5.24 -2.31
N ARG A 154 4.55 -6.15 -2.58
CA ARG A 154 4.63 -7.60 -2.28
C ARG A 154 4.83 -7.90 -0.79
N ILE A 155 4.22 -7.10 0.07
CA ILE A 155 4.23 -7.30 1.51
C ILE A 155 3.02 -8.18 1.87
N PRO A 156 3.23 -9.35 2.51
CA PRO A 156 2.15 -10.23 2.93
C PRO A 156 1.35 -9.63 4.08
N ILE A 157 0.06 -9.96 4.09
CA ILE A 157 -0.87 -9.57 5.15
C ILE A 157 -1.37 -10.84 5.81
N PHE A 158 -1.23 -10.90 7.12
CA PHE A 158 -1.56 -12.07 7.93
C PHE A 158 -2.94 -11.92 8.58
N GLU A 159 -3.62 -13.05 8.74
CA GLU A 159 -4.96 -13.12 9.33
C GLU A 159 -4.96 -13.09 10.85
N SER A 160 -3.83 -13.39 11.48
CA SER A 160 -3.70 -13.34 12.94
C SER A 160 -2.28 -13.01 13.38
N VAL A 161 -2.19 -12.41 14.58
CA VAL A 161 -0.93 -12.13 15.26
C VAL A 161 -0.12 -13.41 15.49
N SER A 162 -0.76 -14.53 15.82
CA SER A 162 -0.07 -15.81 16.05
C SER A 162 0.65 -16.33 14.80
N VAL A 163 0.00 -16.28 13.63
CA VAL A 163 0.63 -16.70 12.37
C VAL A 163 1.77 -15.75 11.99
N ALA A 164 1.56 -14.45 12.15
CA ALA A 164 2.59 -13.44 11.92
C ALA A 164 3.82 -13.63 12.81
N LEU A 165 3.65 -14.04 14.08
CA LEU A 165 4.74 -14.32 15.01
C LEU A 165 5.53 -15.58 14.65
N ASN A 166 4.86 -16.61 14.14
CA ASN A 166 5.56 -17.80 13.63
C ASN A 166 6.48 -17.41 12.45
N CYS A 167 5.97 -16.60 11.52
CA CYS A 167 6.76 -16.06 10.41
C CYS A 167 7.89 -15.16 10.90
N THR A 168 7.62 -14.30 11.88
CA THR A 168 8.64 -13.45 12.51
C THR A 168 9.78 -14.29 13.08
N SER A 169 9.45 -15.36 13.81
CA SER A 169 10.46 -16.27 14.35
C SER A 169 11.24 -17.00 13.27
N LYS A 170 10.58 -17.41 12.18
CA LYS A 170 11.23 -18.06 11.03
C LYS A 170 12.24 -17.10 10.37
N MET A 171 11.80 -15.88 10.05
CA MET A 171 12.65 -14.84 9.46
C MET A 171 13.90 -14.56 10.29
N LEU A 172 13.75 -14.45 11.62
CA LEU A 172 14.87 -14.17 12.52
C LEU A 172 15.85 -15.34 12.65
N ARG A 173 15.36 -16.58 12.62
CA ARG A 173 16.20 -17.79 12.79
C ARG A 173 16.88 -18.25 11.52
N GLU A 174 16.19 -18.11 10.39
CA GLU A 174 16.68 -18.52 9.06
C GLU A 174 17.36 -17.37 8.31
N GLU A 175 17.35 -16.16 8.88
CA GLU A 175 17.92 -14.95 8.28
C GLU A 175 17.35 -14.66 6.87
N ILE A 176 16.05 -14.92 6.70
CA ILE A 176 15.32 -14.67 5.45
C ILE A 176 14.50 -13.38 5.54
N ASN A 177 14.19 -12.80 4.38
CA ASN A 177 13.36 -11.61 4.29
C ASN A 177 11.87 -11.98 4.15
N VAL A 178 11.00 -10.99 4.34
CA VAL A 178 9.55 -11.12 4.13
C VAL A 178 9.19 -11.65 2.73
N GLU A 179 9.98 -11.29 1.71
CA GLU A 179 9.76 -11.70 0.31
C GLU A 179 10.01 -13.18 0.04
N ASP A 180 10.71 -13.88 0.95
CA ASP A 180 11.02 -15.30 0.85
C ASP A 180 9.96 -16.18 1.55
N LEU A 181 8.92 -15.58 2.16
CA LEU A 181 7.82 -16.31 2.77
C LEU A 181 6.84 -16.86 1.71
N HIS A 182 6.27 -18.03 1.95
CA HIS A 182 5.40 -18.75 1.02
C HIS A 182 3.99 -18.99 1.58
N ALA A 183 3.08 -19.51 0.75
CA ALA A 183 1.69 -19.78 1.16
C ALA A 183 1.59 -20.72 2.37
N ASP A 184 2.52 -21.67 2.49
CA ASP A 184 2.62 -22.60 3.61
C ASP A 184 2.93 -21.91 4.95
N ASP A 185 3.45 -20.68 4.91
CA ASP A 185 3.71 -19.86 6.10
C ASP A 185 2.43 -19.14 6.62
N GLY A 186 1.24 -19.48 6.09
CA GLY A 186 -0.03 -18.88 6.49
C GLY A 186 -0.26 -17.47 5.93
N ILE A 187 0.44 -17.14 4.83
CA ILE A 187 0.20 -15.91 4.07
C ILE A 187 -1.15 -16.02 3.38
N ARG A 188 -2.01 -15.02 3.58
CA ARG A 188 -3.21 -14.89 2.74
C ARG A 188 -2.79 -14.55 1.31
N PRO A 189 -3.26 -15.28 0.28
CA PRO A 189 -3.26 -14.73 -1.07
C PRO A 189 -4.03 -13.42 -1.02
N ILE A 190 -3.42 -12.33 -1.48
CA ILE A 190 -4.06 -11.02 -1.45
C ILE A 190 -5.27 -11.09 -2.38
N LYS A 191 -6.46 -11.18 -1.79
CA LYS A 191 -7.75 -11.12 -2.47
C LYS A 191 -8.33 -9.72 -2.29
N ILE A 192 -7.69 -8.71 -2.88
CA ILE A 192 -8.48 -7.55 -3.30
C ILE A 192 -9.23 -8.02 -4.54
N SER A 193 -10.50 -8.39 -4.37
CA SER A 193 -11.37 -8.83 -5.45
C SER A 193 -11.70 -7.66 -6.39
N PHE A 194 -10.71 -7.23 -7.18
CA PHE A 194 -10.90 -6.40 -8.37
C PHE A 194 -9.84 -6.83 -9.39
N GLY A 195 -10.15 -7.87 -10.18
CA GLY A 195 -9.28 -8.36 -11.27
C GLY A 195 -7.90 -8.82 -10.79
N GLN A 196 -7.82 -10.01 -10.20
CA GLN A 196 -6.54 -10.63 -9.88
C GLN A 196 -5.77 -10.93 -11.17
N ASN A 197 -4.84 -10.04 -11.55
CA ASN A 197 -3.58 -10.30 -12.26
C ASN A 197 -3.23 -9.14 -13.18
N GLY A 198 -2.48 -8.15 -12.70
CA GLY A 198 -1.53 -7.35 -13.50
C GLY A 198 -2.00 -6.67 -14.81
N MET A 199 -3.27 -6.76 -15.14
CA MET A 199 -3.96 -6.27 -16.32
C MET A 199 -5.00 -5.31 -15.77
N ASP A 200 -4.73 -4.03 -15.93
CA ASP A 200 -5.55 -2.96 -15.41
C ASP A 200 -6.98 -3.10 -15.96
N LEU A 201 -8.00 -3.16 -15.09
CA LEU A 201 -9.41 -3.19 -15.51
C LEU A 201 -9.75 -1.95 -16.36
N VAL A 202 -9.02 -0.84 -16.21
CA VAL A 202 -9.11 0.32 -17.07
C VAL A 202 -8.55 0.00 -18.47
N MET A 203 -7.36 -0.59 -18.55
CA MET A 203 -6.77 -1.05 -19.82
C MET A 203 -7.66 -2.09 -20.51
N LEU A 204 -8.15 -3.10 -19.78
CA LEU A 204 -9.07 -4.09 -20.33
C LEU A 204 -10.36 -3.43 -20.81
N ARG A 205 -10.86 -2.41 -20.11
CA ARG A 205 -12.03 -1.64 -20.52
C ARG A 205 -11.77 -0.79 -21.75
N GLU A 206 -10.58 -0.21 -21.89
CA GLU A 206 -10.16 0.53 -23.08
C GLU A 206 -10.02 -0.39 -24.30
N ILE A 207 -9.36 -1.55 -24.13
CA ILE A 207 -9.26 -2.57 -25.18
C ILE A 207 -10.66 -3.05 -25.58
N PHE A 208 -11.50 -3.40 -24.60
CA PHE A 208 -12.86 -3.86 -24.86
C PHE A 208 -13.68 -2.80 -25.61
N LYS A 209 -13.63 -1.53 -25.18
CA LYS A 209 -14.30 -0.41 -25.85
C LYS A 209 -13.77 -0.14 -27.26
N SER A 210 -12.48 -0.36 -27.49
CA SER A 210 -11.89 -0.21 -28.82
C SER A 210 -12.39 -1.25 -29.83
N MET A 211 -12.94 -2.37 -29.34
CA MET A 211 -13.54 -3.44 -30.16
C MET A 211 -15.07 -3.33 -30.20
N ASP A 212 -15.69 -2.85 -29.12
CA ASP A 212 -17.14 -2.61 -29.06
C ASP A 212 -17.50 -1.25 -29.68
N MET A 213 -17.22 -1.09 -30.97
CA MET A 213 -17.44 0.17 -31.70
C MET A 213 -18.91 0.61 -31.77
N ASN A 214 -19.84 -0.30 -31.47
CA ASN A 214 -21.29 -0.08 -31.52
C ASN A 214 -21.94 0.01 -30.12
N ASP A 215 -21.14 -0.03 -29.05
CA ASP A 215 -21.58 0.00 -27.64
C ASP A 215 -22.67 -1.03 -27.32
N ASN A 216 -22.55 -2.23 -27.90
CA ASN A 216 -23.53 -3.31 -27.74
C ASN A 216 -23.21 -4.23 -26.55
N GLY A 217 -22.11 -3.97 -25.85
CA GLY A 217 -21.66 -4.72 -24.68
C GLY A 217 -21.04 -6.08 -24.99
N ALA A 218 -20.78 -6.41 -26.26
CA ALA A 218 -20.31 -7.73 -26.69
C ALA A 218 -19.35 -7.71 -27.90
N VAL A 219 -18.14 -8.18 -27.69
CA VAL A 219 -17.07 -8.25 -28.71
C VAL A 219 -16.89 -9.67 -29.25
N ASN A 220 -16.35 -9.82 -30.44
CA ASN A 220 -16.01 -11.14 -30.98
C ASN A 220 -14.88 -11.77 -30.16
N LEU A 221 -14.99 -13.07 -29.86
CA LEU A 221 -14.04 -13.80 -29.04
C LEU A 221 -12.64 -13.88 -29.68
N GLU A 222 -12.56 -14.09 -30.99
CA GLU A 222 -11.27 -14.18 -31.71
C GLU A 222 -10.58 -12.82 -31.80
N GLU A 223 -11.34 -11.76 -32.11
CA GLU A 223 -10.82 -10.39 -32.13
C GLU A 223 -10.33 -9.97 -30.73
N ALA A 224 -11.12 -10.27 -29.69
CA ALA A 224 -10.75 -10.03 -28.31
C ALA A 224 -9.47 -10.77 -27.91
N TRP A 225 -9.29 -11.99 -28.39
CA TRP A 225 -8.09 -12.77 -28.14
C TRP A 225 -6.86 -12.17 -28.82
N ILE A 226 -6.98 -11.76 -30.08
CA ILE A 226 -5.90 -11.09 -30.83
C ILE A 226 -5.53 -9.74 -30.19
N ALA A 227 -6.52 -8.97 -29.72
CA ALA A 227 -6.31 -7.70 -29.02
C ALA A 227 -5.59 -7.89 -27.67
N LEU A 228 -5.93 -8.95 -26.92
CA LEU A 228 -5.21 -9.31 -25.70
C LEU A 228 -3.77 -9.73 -25.98
N GLN A 229 -3.51 -10.49 -27.04
CA GLN A 229 -2.16 -10.94 -27.40
C GLN A 229 -1.24 -9.79 -27.87
N SER A 230 -1.79 -8.84 -28.62
CA SER A 230 -1.02 -7.68 -29.10
C SER A 230 -0.70 -6.66 -28.00
N SER A 231 -1.55 -6.57 -26.97
CA SER A 231 -1.39 -5.65 -25.84
C SER A 231 -0.54 -6.23 -24.70
N VAL A 232 -0.53 -7.55 -24.52
CA VAL A 232 0.25 -8.27 -23.52
C VAL A 232 1.32 -9.07 -24.23
N LYS A 233 2.58 -8.59 -24.25
CA LYS A 233 3.71 -9.30 -24.89
C LYS A 233 3.93 -10.68 -24.26
N CYS A 234 3.19 -11.68 -24.73
CA CYS A 234 3.25 -13.07 -24.29
C CYS A 234 3.52 -13.97 -25.50
N ASN A 235 4.33 -15.02 -25.30
CA ASN A 235 4.34 -16.18 -26.20
C ASN A 235 3.16 -17.07 -25.81
N VAL A 236 2.16 -17.23 -26.67
CA VAL A 236 0.85 -17.79 -26.29
C VAL A 236 0.42 -18.96 -27.20
N PRO A 237 -0.30 -19.98 -26.67
CA PRO A 237 -0.76 -21.15 -27.40
C PRO A 237 -1.92 -20.87 -28.39
N SER A 238 -2.30 -21.87 -29.18
CA SER A 238 -3.37 -21.76 -30.18
C SER A 238 -4.77 -21.60 -29.55
N MET A 239 -5.70 -20.97 -30.27
CA MET A 239 -7.08 -20.71 -29.83
C MET A 239 -7.83 -21.98 -29.36
N SER A 240 -7.56 -23.12 -30.01
CA SER A 240 -8.13 -24.43 -29.64
C SER A 240 -7.69 -24.90 -28.25
N GLU A 241 -6.48 -24.56 -27.83
CA GLU A 241 -5.93 -24.94 -26.53
C GLU A 241 -6.53 -24.10 -25.40
N LEU A 242 -6.74 -22.80 -25.63
CA LEU A 242 -7.45 -21.88 -24.72
C LEU A 242 -8.87 -22.36 -24.42
N LEU A 243 -9.65 -22.65 -25.47
CA LEU A 243 -11.04 -23.10 -25.35
C LEU A 243 -11.13 -24.40 -24.53
N SER A 244 -10.16 -25.30 -24.69
CA SER A 244 -10.09 -26.55 -23.93
C SER A 244 -9.84 -26.34 -22.43
N VAL A 245 -9.10 -25.28 -22.07
CA VAL A 245 -8.73 -24.95 -20.68
C VAL A 245 -9.87 -24.20 -19.98
N VAL A 246 -10.45 -23.20 -20.64
CA VAL A 246 -11.60 -22.45 -20.11
C VAL A 246 -12.78 -23.39 -19.86
N ASN A 247 -13.03 -24.33 -20.77
CA ASN A 247 -14.08 -25.34 -20.62
C ASN A 247 -13.78 -26.41 -19.56
N LYS A 248 -12.57 -26.47 -18.99
CA LYS A 248 -12.22 -27.38 -17.88
C LYS A 248 -12.24 -26.68 -16.51
N SER A 249 -12.25 -25.34 -16.47
CA SER A 249 -12.24 -24.58 -15.23
C SER A 249 -13.65 -24.47 -14.63
N GLU A 250 -13.81 -24.99 -13.42
CA GLU A 250 -15.09 -25.02 -12.69
C GLU A 250 -15.61 -23.61 -12.35
N ALA A 251 -14.69 -22.65 -12.16
CA ALA A 251 -15.01 -21.24 -11.92
C ALA A 251 -15.56 -20.52 -13.16
N TYR A 252 -15.24 -20.98 -14.38
CA TYR A 252 -15.69 -20.34 -15.63
C TYR A 252 -17.00 -20.90 -16.15
N ARG A 253 -17.29 -22.18 -15.86
CA ARG A 253 -18.61 -22.79 -16.14
C ARG A 253 -19.77 -22.07 -15.47
N THR A 254 -19.51 -21.38 -14.36
CA THR A 254 -20.52 -20.62 -13.61
C THR A 254 -20.66 -19.16 -14.07
N LEU A 255 -19.65 -18.60 -14.73
CA LEU A 255 -19.63 -17.22 -15.26
C LEU A 255 -20.04 -17.14 -16.74
N ILE A 256 -20.00 -18.26 -17.44
CA ILE A 256 -20.40 -18.44 -18.83
C ILE A 256 -21.43 -19.56 -18.80
N ASP A 257 -22.73 -19.26 -18.96
CA ASP A 257 -23.84 -20.24 -18.96
C ASP A 257 -23.45 -21.56 -19.65
N ASP A 258 -23.05 -22.58 -18.87
CA ASP A 258 -22.56 -23.91 -19.28
C ASP A 258 -21.27 -23.98 -20.15
N GLY A 259 -20.49 -22.89 -20.23
CA GLY A 259 -19.22 -22.81 -20.96
C GLY A 259 -19.36 -22.48 -22.46
N PHE A 260 -18.25 -22.42 -23.19
CA PHE A 260 -18.32 -22.20 -24.64
C PHE A 260 -18.72 -23.50 -25.35
N PRO A 261 -19.78 -23.52 -26.19
CA PRO A 261 -20.25 -24.74 -26.83
C PRO A 261 -19.16 -25.33 -27.72
N ALA A 262 -18.75 -26.58 -27.42
CA ALA A 262 -17.62 -27.27 -28.07
C ALA A 262 -17.77 -27.53 -29.59
N LYS A 263 -18.89 -27.12 -30.20
CA LYS A 263 -19.24 -27.33 -31.61
C LYS A 263 -19.60 -26.06 -32.39
N ARG A 264 -19.53 -24.87 -31.79
CA ARG A 264 -19.74 -23.62 -32.54
C ARG A 264 -18.40 -23.10 -33.06
N ASP A 265 -18.44 -22.49 -34.24
CA ASP A 265 -17.30 -21.80 -34.82
C ASP A 265 -16.89 -20.64 -33.87
N PRO A 266 -15.61 -20.57 -33.44
CA PRO A 266 -15.10 -19.47 -32.62
C PRO A 266 -15.35 -18.08 -33.22
N THR A 267 -15.46 -17.99 -34.55
CA THR A 267 -15.77 -16.75 -35.28
C THR A 267 -17.18 -16.22 -34.99
N GLU A 268 -18.10 -17.07 -34.50
CA GLU A 268 -19.49 -16.70 -34.19
C GLU A 268 -19.73 -16.39 -32.70
N LEU A 269 -18.73 -16.64 -31.85
CA LEU A 269 -18.85 -16.45 -30.41
C LEU A 269 -18.57 -15.00 -30.01
N ARG A 270 -19.50 -14.39 -29.27
CA ARG A 270 -19.34 -13.06 -28.68
C ARG A 270 -19.28 -13.16 -27.17
N ILE A 271 -18.44 -12.31 -26.57
CA ILE A 271 -18.22 -12.25 -25.13
C ILE A 271 -18.48 -10.85 -24.59
N ASN A 272 -19.02 -10.78 -23.38
CA ASN A 272 -19.21 -9.52 -22.67
C ASN A 272 -17.93 -9.10 -21.92
N PHE A 273 -17.95 -7.92 -21.31
CA PHE A 273 -16.77 -7.37 -20.61
C PHE A 273 -16.29 -8.24 -19.45
N GLU A 274 -17.21 -8.88 -18.71
CA GLU A 274 -16.86 -9.75 -17.58
C GLU A 274 -16.14 -11.01 -18.07
N GLN A 275 -16.65 -11.62 -19.14
CA GLN A 275 -16.05 -12.78 -19.79
C GLN A 275 -14.69 -12.45 -20.42
N PHE A 276 -14.55 -11.25 -21.01
CA PHE A 276 -13.29 -10.74 -21.53
C PHE A 276 -12.21 -10.58 -20.43
N CYS A 277 -12.57 -9.98 -19.29
CA CYS A 277 -11.65 -9.84 -18.16
C CYS A 277 -11.20 -11.19 -17.60
N ALA A 278 -12.11 -12.16 -17.60
CA ALA A 278 -11.82 -13.50 -17.15
C ALA A 278 -10.82 -14.20 -18.10
N LEU A 279 -11.02 -14.11 -19.43
CA LEU A 279 -10.05 -14.63 -20.41
C LEU A 279 -8.66 -14.00 -20.29
N ALA A 280 -8.59 -12.68 -20.10
CA ALA A 280 -7.32 -11.98 -19.89
C ALA A 280 -6.56 -12.52 -18.67
N THR A 281 -7.27 -12.85 -17.60
CA THR A 281 -6.71 -13.33 -16.34
C THR A 281 -5.98 -14.67 -16.52
N GLU A 282 -6.58 -15.64 -17.21
CA GLU A 282 -6.01 -16.98 -17.46
C GLU A 282 -4.74 -16.92 -18.33
N SER A 283 -4.72 -16.04 -19.34
CA SER A 283 -3.55 -15.89 -20.21
C SER A 283 -2.29 -15.42 -19.46
N ALA A 284 -2.46 -14.61 -18.41
CA ALA A 284 -1.37 -14.07 -17.61
C ALA A 284 -0.78 -15.09 -16.60
N TRP A 285 -1.60 -16.05 -16.11
CA TRP A 285 -1.18 -17.07 -15.13
C TRP A 285 -0.10 -18.02 -15.69
N ARG A 286 -0.15 -18.39 -16.97
CA ARG A 286 0.76 -19.39 -17.58
C ARG A 286 2.16 -18.87 -17.91
N THR A 287 2.33 -17.57 -18.13
CA THR A 287 3.66 -16.96 -18.35
C THR A 287 4.59 -17.07 -17.14
N LYS A 288 4.05 -17.34 -15.93
CA LYS A 288 4.85 -17.58 -14.72
C LYS A 288 5.11 -19.06 -14.41
N SER A 289 4.38 -19.99 -15.02
CA SER A 289 4.50 -21.44 -14.73
C SER A 289 5.26 -22.24 -15.79
N ASN A 290 5.56 -21.67 -16.97
CA ASN A 290 6.38 -22.34 -17.99
C ASN A 290 7.90 -22.16 -17.82
N GLY A 291 8.37 -21.95 -16.59
CA GLY A 291 9.72 -22.38 -16.20
C GLY A 291 9.69 -23.89 -16.03
N VAL A 292 9.89 -24.62 -17.12
CA VAL A 292 9.77 -26.09 -17.19
C VAL A 292 10.58 -26.76 -16.07
N SER A 293 9.86 -27.47 -15.20
CA SER A 293 10.41 -28.55 -14.39
C SER A 293 10.66 -29.75 -15.31
N CYS A 294 11.92 -30.01 -15.62
CA CYS A 294 12.39 -31.35 -15.99
C CYS A 294 13.68 -31.60 -15.22
N GLU A 295 13.69 -32.72 -14.51
CA GLU A 295 14.72 -33.17 -13.59
C GLU A 295 16.07 -33.39 -14.27
N SER A 296 17.10 -33.39 -13.42
CA SER A 296 18.47 -33.89 -13.60
C SER A 296 19.58 -32.88 -13.99
N GLU A 297 20.58 -32.87 -13.09
CA GLU A 297 21.99 -32.47 -13.24
C GLU A 297 22.44 -31.02 -12.95
N ILE A 298 23.01 -30.90 -11.73
CA ILE A 298 24.09 -30.00 -11.24
C ILE A 298 23.96 -28.49 -11.58
N PRO A 299 23.68 -27.62 -10.59
CA PRO A 299 23.64 -26.18 -10.79
C PRO A 299 25.01 -25.62 -11.20
N SER A 300 25.15 -25.16 -12.43
CA SER A 300 26.38 -24.49 -12.87
C SER A 300 26.50 -23.10 -12.26
N VAL A 301 27.75 -22.74 -11.92
CA VAL A 301 28.25 -21.50 -11.30
C VAL A 301 27.74 -20.21 -11.97
N TRP A 302 27.19 -20.31 -13.18
CA TRP A 302 26.61 -19.22 -13.95
C TRP A 302 25.32 -18.63 -13.33
N SER A 303 24.49 -19.46 -12.68
CA SER A 303 23.27 -19.00 -12.00
C SER A 303 23.56 -18.09 -10.80
N ILE A 304 24.68 -18.34 -10.11
CA ILE A 304 25.14 -17.57 -8.94
C ILE A 304 25.73 -16.22 -9.39
N LEU A 305 26.49 -16.20 -10.49
CA LEU A 305 27.04 -14.98 -11.08
C LEU A 305 25.96 -14.08 -11.67
N CYS A 306 24.97 -14.63 -12.38
CA CYS A 306 23.84 -13.87 -12.91
C CYS A 306 22.94 -13.28 -11.80
N ARG A 307 22.77 -13.98 -10.67
CA ARG A 307 21.99 -13.47 -9.52
C ARG A 307 22.70 -12.31 -8.81
N LYS A 308 24.04 -12.33 -8.74
CA LYS A 308 24.83 -11.20 -8.21
C LYS A 308 24.90 -10.01 -9.16
N ALA A 309 25.05 -10.25 -10.47
CA ALA A 309 25.09 -9.19 -11.49
C ALA A 309 23.72 -8.48 -11.63
N SER A 310 22.60 -9.21 -11.55
CA SER A 310 21.24 -8.65 -11.58
C SER A 310 20.94 -7.75 -10.35
N LYS A 311 21.45 -8.10 -9.17
CA LYS A 311 21.35 -7.24 -7.96
C LYS A 311 22.22 -5.97 -8.07
N PHE A 312 23.34 -6.02 -8.79
CA PHE A 312 24.23 -4.88 -8.97
C PHE A 312 23.72 -3.89 -10.03
N LEU A 313 23.21 -4.39 -11.16
CA LEU A 313 22.67 -3.55 -12.25
C LEU A 313 21.30 -2.94 -11.93
N ARG A 314 20.43 -3.61 -11.17
CA ARG A 314 19.13 -3.05 -10.73
C ARG A 314 19.24 -1.98 -9.62
N ARG A 315 20.41 -1.81 -9.01
CA ARG A 315 20.69 -0.73 -8.06
C ARG A 315 21.13 0.58 -8.73
N ALA A 316 21.44 0.55 -10.03
CA ALA A 316 21.87 1.72 -10.76
C ALA A 316 20.67 2.46 -11.39
N ILE A 317 20.31 3.58 -10.75
CA ILE A 317 19.60 4.74 -11.34
C ILE A 317 18.16 4.47 -11.82
N VAL A 318 17.29 3.93 -10.95
CA VAL A 318 15.83 4.07 -11.11
C VAL A 318 15.27 4.57 -9.77
N GLN A 319 14.52 5.68 -9.79
CA GLN A 319 13.88 6.25 -8.60
C GLN A 319 12.92 5.22 -7.96
N PRO A 320 12.89 5.06 -6.62
CA PRO A 320 12.02 4.07 -5.95
C PRO A 320 10.53 4.17 -6.33
N PHE A 321 10.04 5.39 -6.58
CA PHE A 321 8.68 5.63 -7.07
C PHE A 321 8.43 5.06 -8.48
N ASN A 322 9.42 5.15 -9.38
CA ASN A 322 9.34 4.54 -10.70
C ASN A 322 9.30 3.01 -10.60
N ARG A 323 10.11 2.43 -9.69
CA ARG A 323 10.13 0.98 -9.44
C ARG A 323 8.80 0.49 -8.88
N PHE A 324 8.17 1.25 -7.98
CA PHE A 324 6.84 0.96 -7.47
C PHE A 324 5.80 0.90 -8.60
N LEU A 325 5.96 1.75 -9.61
CA LEU A 325 5.12 1.81 -10.79
C LEU A 325 5.72 1.08 -12.00
N ASP A 326 6.60 0.09 -11.81
CA ASP A 326 7.23 -0.66 -12.92
C ASP A 326 6.20 -1.34 -13.86
N TRP A 327 4.98 -1.57 -13.38
CA TRP A 327 3.86 -2.07 -14.19
C TRP A 327 3.39 -1.07 -15.26
N THR A 328 3.73 0.20 -15.11
CA THR A 328 3.42 1.31 -16.04
C THR A 328 4.63 1.68 -16.91
N ASN A 329 5.61 0.78 -17.07
CA ASN A 329 6.83 1.00 -17.88
C ASN A 329 6.56 1.10 -19.40
N PHE A 330 5.40 1.60 -19.78
CA PHE A 330 5.22 2.22 -21.09
C PHE A 330 6.11 3.46 -21.15
N PHE A 331 6.75 3.65 -22.30
CA PHE A 331 7.42 4.89 -22.63
C PHE A 331 6.39 6.02 -22.43
N VAL A 332 6.57 6.85 -21.39
CA VAL A 332 5.65 7.96 -21.14
C VAL A 332 5.88 8.95 -22.28
N PRO A 333 4.89 9.18 -23.16
CA PRO A 333 5.02 10.19 -24.19
C PRO A 333 5.32 11.53 -23.54
N GLU A 334 6.22 12.33 -24.12
CA GLU A 334 6.55 13.66 -23.56
C GLU A 334 5.28 14.53 -23.38
N SER A 335 4.26 14.29 -24.22
CA SER A 335 2.94 14.92 -24.15
C SER A 335 2.12 14.60 -22.89
N GLU A 336 2.46 13.56 -22.13
CA GLU A 336 1.81 13.22 -20.86
C GLU A 336 2.52 13.78 -19.64
N LYS A 337 3.74 14.29 -19.78
CA LYS A 337 4.42 14.91 -18.64
C LYS A 337 3.73 16.21 -18.26
N ARG A 338 3.63 16.47 -16.96
CA ARG A 338 3.11 17.70 -16.40
C ARG A 338 4.08 18.28 -15.38
N ASP A 339 3.98 19.58 -15.15
CA ASP A 339 4.82 20.25 -14.16
C ASP A 339 4.35 19.94 -12.74
N LEU A 340 3.04 19.92 -12.51
CA LEU A 340 2.44 19.73 -11.20
C LEU A 340 1.32 18.68 -11.22
N TYR A 341 1.24 17.87 -10.17
CA TYR A 341 -0.01 17.19 -9.80
C TYR A 341 -0.61 17.91 -8.60
N VAL A 342 -1.86 18.36 -8.68
CA VAL A 342 -2.57 18.97 -7.56
C VAL A 342 -3.67 18.02 -7.06
N GLY A 343 -3.41 17.41 -5.91
CA GLY A 343 -4.31 16.48 -5.24
C GLY A 343 -5.11 17.14 -4.13
N VAL A 344 -6.39 17.38 -4.39
CA VAL A 344 -7.38 17.86 -3.43
C VAL A 344 -8.54 16.86 -3.29
N ILE A 345 -9.25 16.91 -2.17
CA ILE A 345 -10.45 16.10 -1.92
C ILE A 345 -11.61 16.94 -1.38
N GLY A 346 -12.83 16.44 -1.54
CA GLY A 346 -14.04 17.04 -0.97
C GLY A 346 -14.22 18.52 -1.34
N LYS A 347 -14.42 19.38 -0.33
CA LYS A 347 -14.75 20.79 -0.52
C LYS A 347 -13.63 21.62 -1.17
N ASP A 348 -12.38 21.14 -1.15
CA ASP A 348 -11.24 21.87 -1.71
C ASP A 348 -11.21 21.84 -3.25
N GLN A 349 -12.04 21.03 -3.89
CA GLN A 349 -12.23 21.08 -5.34
C GLN A 349 -12.68 22.48 -5.79
N PHE A 350 -13.54 23.14 -5.01
CA PHE A 350 -13.98 24.50 -5.35
C PHE A 350 -12.81 25.49 -5.34
N TRP A 351 -11.91 25.39 -4.36
CA TRP A 351 -10.69 26.20 -4.31
C TRP A 351 -9.76 25.89 -5.48
N LEU A 352 -9.60 24.61 -5.84
CA LEU A 352 -8.81 24.19 -6.99
C LEU A 352 -9.33 24.88 -8.27
N GLU A 353 -10.63 24.77 -8.57
CA GLU A 353 -11.21 25.35 -9.79
C GLU A 353 -11.17 26.87 -9.83
N THR A 354 -11.47 27.53 -8.71
CA THR A 354 -11.65 29.00 -8.69
C THR A 354 -10.38 29.78 -8.44
N THR A 355 -9.38 29.18 -7.79
CA THR A 355 -8.17 29.87 -7.32
C THR A 355 -6.91 29.25 -7.88
N ALA A 356 -6.72 27.93 -7.68
CA ALA A 356 -5.45 27.29 -8.02
C ALA A 356 -5.23 27.17 -9.53
N ILE A 357 -6.25 26.71 -10.28
CA ILE A 357 -6.17 26.54 -11.73
C ILE A 357 -5.82 27.87 -12.43
N PRO A 358 -6.57 28.98 -12.22
CA PRO A 358 -6.20 30.26 -12.82
C PRO A 358 -4.79 30.73 -12.46
N SER A 359 -4.36 30.48 -11.22
CA SER A 359 -3.01 30.86 -10.75
C SER A 359 -1.92 30.09 -11.48
N ILE A 360 -2.07 28.77 -11.64
CA ILE A 360 -1.11 27.90 -12.34
C ILE A 360 -1.08 28.23 -13.84
N GLU A 361 -2.24 28.38 -14.46
CA GLU A 361 -2.37 28.68 -15.89
C GLU A 361 -1.82 30.06 -16.25
N SER A 362 -1.99 31.06 -15.38
CA SER A 362 -1.46 32.42 -15.61
C SER A 362 0.06 32.47 -15.74
N ILE A 363 0.76 31.46 -15.21
CA ILE A 363 2.22 31.34 -15.22
C ILE A 363 2.67 30.34 -16.32
N GLY A 364 1.73 29.73 -17.04
CA GLY A 364 1.99 28.81 -18.16
C GLY A 364 2.48 27.42 -17.74
N LEU A 365 2.26 27.01 -16.48
CA LEU A 365 2.63 25.68 -16.01
C LEU A 365 1.56 24.64 -16.37
N SER A 366 1.99 23.46 -16.79
CA SER A 366 1.12 22.33 -17.09
C SER A 366 0.83 21.50 -15.83
N PHE A 367 -0.40 21.02 -15.64
CA PHE A 367 -0.72 20.25 -14.44
C PHE A 367 -1.76 19.14 -14.66
N TYR A 368 -1.75 18.17 -13.76
CA TYR A 368 -2.87 17.26 -13.51
C TYR A 368 -3.65 17.73 -12.28
N ARG A 369 -4.96 17.53 -12.31
CA ARG A 369 -5.86 17.77 -11.17
C ARG A 369 -6.59 16.50 -10.77
N SER A 370 -6.76 16.30 -9.47
CA SER A 370 -7.74 15.34 -8.96
C SER A 370 -9.14 15.97 -8.95
N SER A 371 -10.14 15.22 -9.40
CA SER A 371 -11.56 15.57 -9.24
C SER A 371 -12.24 14.48 -8.42
N LEU A 372 -11.85 14.36 -7.15
CA LEU A 372 -12.20 13.23 -6.29
C LEU A 372 -12.81 13.68 -4.97
N ASN A 373 -13.89 13.04 -4.56
CA ASN A 373 -14.42 13.24 -3.20
C ASN A 373 -13.48 12.65 -2.15
N GLU A 374 -12.86 11.50 -2.46
CA GLU A 374 -11.86 10.82 -1.64
C GLU A 374 -11.05 9.88 -2.56
N TYR A 375 -9.78 9.65 -2.25
CA TYR A 375 -8.99 8.62 -2.93
C TYR A 375 -9.50 7.23 -2.55
N ASN A 376 -9.50 6.27 -3.47
CA ASN A 376 -9.85 4.89 -3.18
C ASN A 376 -9.15 3.95 -4.16
N VAL A 377 -9.15 2.66 -3.85
CA VAL A 377 -8.43 1.64 -4.65
C VAL A 377 -8.85 1.57 -6.12
N LYS A 378 -10.05 2.04 -6.49
CA LYS A 378 -10.51 2.02 -7.90
C LYS A 378 -9.86 3.11 -8.73
N VAL A 379 -9.64 4.29 -8.15
CA VAL A 379 -9.07 5.47 -8.85
C VAL A 379 -7.57 5.58 -8.65
N LEU A 380 -7.03 4.98 -7.58
CA LEU A 380 -5.64 5.13 -7.17
C LEU A 380 -4.62 4.75 -8.26
N PRO A 381 -4.79 3.69 -9.07
CA PRO A 381 -3.85 3.37 -10.15
C PRO A 381 -3.68 4.51 -11.14
N GLN A 382 -4.79 5.13 -11.57
CA GLN A 382 -4.79 6.25 -12.51
C GLN A 382 -4.16 7.50 -11.88
N GLU A 383 -4.49 7.80 -10.62
CA GLU A 383 -3.92 8.97 -9.93
C GLU A 383 -2.42 8.81 -9.68
N LEU A 384 -1.96 7.62 -9.30
CA LEU A 384 -0.53 7.32 -9.17
C LEU A 384 0.23 7.48 -10.48
N GLN A 385 -0.41 7.13 -11.61
CA GLN A 385 0.19 7.36 -12.94
C GLN A 385 0.29 8.85 -13.25
N ARG A 386 -0.74 9.65 -12.96
CA ARG A 386 -0.70 11.12 -13.10
C ARG A 386 0.37 11.74 -12.21
N MET A 387 0.51 11.26 -10.98
CA MET A 387 1.57 11.65 -10.05
C MET A 387 2.96 11.31 -10.59
N LYS A 388 3.15 10.11 -11.15
CA LYS A 388 4.41 9.68 -11.81
C LYS A 388 4.79 10.58 -12.97
N ASN A 389 3.80 10.96 -13.76
CA ASN A 389 3.98 11.81 -14.93
C ASN A 389 4.15 13.30 -14.55
N SER A 390 4.12 13.65 -13.26
CA SER A 390 4.28 15.02 -12.78
C SER A 390 5.68 15.26 -12.21
N ARG A 391 6.24 16.45 -12.45
CA ARG A 391 7.57 16.83 -11.92
C ARG A 391 7.54 17.09 -10.41
N LEU A 392 6.42 17.61 -9.92
CA LEU A 392 6.14 17.84 -8.49
C LEU A 392 4.71 17.40 -8.17
N ILE A 393 4.51 16.88 -6.95
CA ILE A 393 3.20 16.50 -6.42
C ILE A 393 2.86 17.44 -5.27
N LEU A 394 1.69 18.08 -5.31
CA LEU A 394 1.09 18.83 -4.21
C LEU A 394 -0.13 18.06 -3.68
N LEU A 395 -0.12 17.64 -2.42
CA LEU A 395 -1.28 17.01 -1.79
C LEU A 395 -1.81 17.84 -0.61
N ILE A 396 -3.12 18.02 -0.56
CA ILE A 396 -3.81 18.76 0.49
C ILE A 396 -4.62 17.78 1.35
N VAL A 397 -4.23 17.65 2.62
CA VAL A 397 -4.99 16.92 3.66
C VAL A 397 -5.86 17.93 4.40
N PRO A 398 -7.16 18.00 4.10
CA PRO A 398 -8.00 19.07 4.62
C PRO A 398 -8.47 18.85 6.06
N GLN A 399 -8.94 19.92 6.67
CA GLN A 399 -9.61 19.90 7.97
C GLN A 399 -11.10 19.50 7.91
N HIS A 400 -11.67 19.28 6.72
CA HIS A 400 -13.09 18.90 6.54
C HIS A 400 -13.29 17.43 6.13
N SER A 401 -12.23 16.63 6.11
CA SER A 401 -12.27 15.16 5.93
C SER A 401 -11.46 14.49 7.04
N ARG A 402 -11.82 13.24 7.39
CA ARG A 402 -11.00 12.39 8.26
C ARG A 402 -9.61 12.14 7.65
N GLY A 403 -9.54 12.08 6.32
CA GLY A 403 -8.30 12.14 5.52
C GLY A 403 -7.40 10.90 5.60
N VAL A 404 -7.87 9.79 6.16
CA VAL A 404 -7.03 8.59 6.39
C VAL A 404 -6.39 8.09 5.10
N THR A 405 -7.15 8.06 4.00
CA THR A 405 -6.68 7.52 2.72
C THR A 405 -5.61 8.41 2.08
N ILE A 406 -5.87 9.71 1.96
CA ILE A 406 -4.89 10.64 1.39
C ILE A 406 -3.62 10.72 2.25
N MET A 407 -3.74 10.62 3.58
CA MET A 407 -2.58 10.57 4.47
C MET A 407 -1.75 9.29 4.28
N ALA A 408 -2.41 8.12 4.12
CA ALA A 408 -1.72 6.86 3.83
C ALA A 408 -0.95 6.93 2.50
N LEU A 409 -1.59 7.48 1.46
CA LEU A 409 -0.95 7.71 0.16
C LEU A 409 0.26 8.66 0.28
N ALA A 410 0.09 9.81 0.94
CA ALA A 410 1.16 10.77 1.15
C ALA A 410 2.33 10.16 1.92
N ALA A 411 2.06 9.38 2.98
CA ALA A 411 3.08 8.69 3.77
C ALA A 411 3.89 7.68 2.93
N HIS A 412 3.21 6.94 2.05
CA HIS A 412 3.88 6.04 1.11
C HIS A 412 4.75 6.79 0.11
N LEU A 413 4.24 7.89 -0.47
CA LEU A 413 4.99 8.73 -1.41
C LEU A 413 6.22 9.37 -0.77
N ILE A 414 6.12 9.81 0.49
CA ILE A 414 7.28 10.26 1.29
C ILE A 414 8.32 9.14 1.37
N GLY A 415 7.91 7.93 1.76
CA GLY A 415 8.82 6.80 1.86
C GLY A 415 9.45 6.38 0.51
N LEU A 416 8.75 6.58 -0.61
CA LEU A 416 9.28 6.38 -1.96
C LEU A 416 10.17 7.53 -2.46
N ARG A 417 10.35 8.58 -1.63
CA ARG A 417 11.10 9.80 -1.95
C ARG A 417 10.56 10.52 -3.20
N ALA A 418 9.24 10.52 -3.37
CA ALA A 418 8.59 11.32 -4.40
C ALA A 418 8.80 12.81 -4.12
N LYS A 419 8.88 13.63 -5.18
CA LYS A 419 8.97 15.09 -5.05
C LYS A 419 7.60 15.63 -4.63
N LEU A 420 7.47 15.98 -3.36
CA LEU A 420 6.19 16.26 -2.72
C LEU A 420 6.22 17.63 -2.01
N VAL A 421 5.09 18.32 -2.04
CA VAL A 421 4.72 19.40 -1.11
C VAL A 421 3.40 19.00 -0.46
N LEU A 422 3.29 19.21 0.84
CA LEU A 422 2.09 18.88 1.61
C LEU A 422 1.46 20.11 2.23
N CYS A 423 0.14 20.17 2.23
CA CYS A 423 -0.63 20.98 3.16
C CYS A 423 -1.38 20.04 4.10
N VAL A 424 -1.12 20.09 5.40
CA VAL A 424 -1.74 19.18 6.38
C VAL A 424 -2.48 19.98 7.43
N GLN A 425 -3.80 20.12 7.25
CA GLN A 425 -4.63 20.90 8.16
C GLN A 425 -5.16 20.02 9.31
N ALA A 426 -4.97 20.47 10.55
CA ALA A 426 -5.55 19.81 11.72
C ALA A 426 -7.09 19.91 11.70
N LEU A 427 -7.77 18.86 12.17
CA LEU A 427 -9.20 18.93 12.47
C LEU A 427 -9.39 19.85 13.69
N PRO A 428 -10.21 20.92 13.58
CA PRO A 428 -10.49 21.77 14.72
C PRO A 428 -11.38 21.06 15.75
N GLU A 429 -11.42 21.61 16.96
CA GLU A 429 -12.37 21.19 18.00
C GLU A 429 -13.82 21.35 17.49
N ASP A 430 -14.71 20.46 17.95
CA ASP A 430 -16.13 20.44 17.58
C ASP A 430 -16.43 20.38 16.06
N CYS A 431 -15.47 19.93 15.25
CA CYS A 431 -15.64 19.90 13.80
C CYS A 431 -16.74 18.94 13.33
N VAL A 432 -17.31 19.27 12.17
CA VAL A 432 -18.30 18.46 11.46
C VAL A 432 -17.69 17.95 10.16
N VAL A 433 -17.59 16.63 10.03
CA VAL A 433 -17.10 15.95 8.83
C VAL A 433 -18.22 15.12 8.25
N SER A 434 -18.49 15.29 6.95
CA SER A 434 -19.57 14.58 6.25
C SER A 434 -20.96 14.69 6.91
N GLY A 435 -21.24 15.82 7.57
CA GLY A 435 -22.50 16.06 8.30
C GLY A 435 -22.54 15.50 9.72
N GLU A 436 -21.45 14.90 10.20
CA GLU A 436 -21.36 14.26 11.50
C GLU A 436 -20.45 15.07 12.44
N LYS A 437 -20.95 15.41 13.62
CA LYS A 437 -20.12 16.02 14.66
C LYS A 437 -19.16 14.96 15.19
N LEU A 438 -17.86 15.20 15.03
CA LEU A 438 -16.85 14.30 15.57
C LEU A 438 -16.74 14.46 17.08
N THR A 439 -16.48 13.34 17.76
CA THR A 439 -16.17 13.35 19.19
C THR A 439 -14.74 13.84 19.43
N GLU A 440 -14.45 14.27 20.65
CA GLU A 440 -13.09 14.68 21.03
C GLU A 440 -12.06 13.56 20.84
N GLN A 441 -12.43 12.31 21.15
CA GLN A 441 -11.55 11.17 20.98
C GLN A 441 -11.29 10.88 19.49
N ALA A 442 -12.32 10.95 18.63
CA ALA A 442 -12.14 10.80 17.19
C ALA A 442 -11.22 11.88 16.60
N ILE A 443 -11.42 13.14 17.01
CA ILE A 443 -10.57 14.27 16.58
C ILE A 443 -9.11 14.00 16.97
N LYS A 444 -8.86 13.57 18.22
CA LYS A 444 -7.51 13.21 18.70
C LYS A 444 -6.91 12.07 17.87
N ASP A 445 -7.66 11.00 17.59
CA ASP A 445 -7.19 9.86 16.80
C ASP A 445 -6.79 10.27 15.37
N TYR A 446 -7.62 11.08 14.70
CA TYR A 446 -7.34 11.52 13.33
C TYR A 446 -6.23 12.57 13.25
N ASN A 447 -6.15 13.49 14.22
CA ASN A 447 -5.06 14.45 14.30
C ASN A 447 -3.73 13.79 14.67
N ARG A 448 -3.74 12.72 15.47
CA ARG A 448 -2.53 11.92 15.71
C ARG A 448 -1.96 11.39 14.40
N GLY A 449 -2.80 10.92 13.47
CA GLY A 449 -2.36 10.53 12.14
C GLY A 449 -1.68 11.67 11.36
N ARG A 450 -2.29 12.87 11.35
CA ARG A 450 -1.72 14.08 10.72
C ARG A 450 -0.35 14.45 11.29
N MET A 451 -0.16 14.27 12.59
CA MET A 451 1.12 14.52 13.25
C MET A 451 2.19 13.52 12.80
N TYR A 452 1.90 12.22 12.74
CA TYR A 452 2.84 11.23 12.21
C TYR A 452 3.21 11.52 10.76
N LEU A 453 2.22 11.89 9.92
CA LEU A 453 2.49 12.27 8.52
C LEU A 453 3.45 13.48 8.45
N SER A 454 3.19 14.51 9.25
CA SER A 454 4.01 15.74 9.28
C SER A 454 5.42 15.47 9.81
N ASP A 455 5.57 14.59 10.80
CA ASP A 455 6.88 14.15 11.31
C ASP A 455 7.68 13.40 10.24
N TYR A 456 7.07 12.43 9.54
CA TYR A 456 7.73 11.73 8.44
C TYR A 456 8.13 12.68 7.30
N ALA A 457 7.25 13.60 6.93
CA ALA A 457 7.54 14.61 5.91
C ALA A 457 8.75 15.47 6.32
N THR A 458 8.77 15.95 7.56
CA THR A 458 9.85 16.79 8.10
C THR A 458 11.19 16.04 8.09
N ARG A 459 11.22 14.76 8.50
CA ARG A 459 12.44 13.94 8.52
C ARG A 459 13.01 13.69 7.13
N GLU A 460 12.16 13.54 6.12
CA GLU A 460 12.57 13.34 4.73
C GLU A 460 12.72 14.65 3.94
N GLY A 461 12.58 15.81 4.59
CA GLY A 461 12.76 17.13 3.97
C GLY A 461 11.63 17.55 3.02
N VAL A 462 10.44 16.97 3.16
CA VAL A 462 9.23 17.35 2.42
C VAL A 462 8.60 18.60 3.06
N PRO A 463 8.39 19.70 2.31
CA PRO A 463 7.74 20.90 2.83
C PRO A 463 6.29 20.64 3.27
N VAL A 464 5.94 21.08 4.49
CA VAL A 464 4.59 20.96 5.05
C VAL A 464 4.05 22.33 5.44
N PHE A 465 2.85 22.65 4.94
CA PHE A 465 2.14 23.90 5.18
C PHE A 465 0.80 23.66 5.89
N GLN A 466 0.25 24.72 6.48
CA GLN A 466 -1.11 24.73 7.05
C GLN A 466 -2.10 25.51 6.15
N ASN A 467 -1.59 26.44 5.36
CA ASN A 467 -2.37 27.22 4.42
C ASN A 467 -2.19 26.66 3.00
N ILE A 468 -3.32 26.42 2.32
CA ILE A 468 -3.34 25.84 0.98
C ILE A 468 -2.71 26.79 -0.06
N ALA A 469 -2.91 28.11 0.08
CA ALA A 469 -2.33 29.11 -0.83
C ALA A 469 -0.80 29.17 -0.71
N ASP A 470 -0.26 29.14 0.51
CA ASP A 470 1.19 29.12 0.74
C ASP A 470 1.82 27.84 0.17
N ALA A 471 1.15 26.70 0.36
CA ALA A 471 1.59 25.41 -0.20
C ALA A 471 1.64 25.44 -1.73
N LEU A 472 0.61 26.01 -2.38
CA LEU A 472 0.57 26.18 -3.84
C LEU A 472 1.66 27.12 -4.33
N GLN A 473 1.84 28.27 -3.68
CA GLN A 473 2.86 29.23 -4.07
C GLN A 473 4.26 28.62 -3.98
N HIS A 474 4.54 27.88 -2.90
CA HIS A 474 5.80 27.18 -2.75
C HIS A 474 5.99 26.09 -3.81
N ALA A 475 4.94 25.32 -4.13
CA ALA A 475 4.98 24.31 -5.18
C ALA A 475 5.30 24.92 -6.56
N ILE A 476 4.65 26.04 -6.91
CA ILE A 476 4.92 26.78 -8.16
C ILE A 476 6.38 27.23 -8.20
N GLN A 477 6.88 27.82 -7.11
CA GLN A 477 8.28 28.25 -7.01
C GLN A 477 9.24 27.07 -7.22
N LEU A 478 9.03 25.93 -6.56
CA LEU A 478 9.88 24.75 -6.72
C LEU A 478 9.91 24.24 -8.16
N VAL A 479 8.78 24.19 -8.85
CA VAL A 479 8.72 23.80 -10.25
C VAL A 479 9.51 24.77 -11.14
N GLN A 480 9.34 26.08 -10.93
CA GLN A 480 10.03 27.11 -11.72
C GLN A 480 11.55 27.05 -11.57
N HIS A 481 12.07 26.70 -10.38
CA HIS A 481 13.51 26.54 -10.16
C HIS A 481 14.07 25.22 -10.73
N LEU A 482 13.20 24.25 -11.04
CA LEU A 482 13.58 22.98 -11.66
C LEU A 482 13.60 23.05 -13.20
N CYS A 483 13.05 24.12 -13.79
CA CYS A 483 13.14 24.47 -15.21
C CYS A 483 14.43 25.23 -15.48
#